data_AF-A0A2G9RX65-F1
#
_entry.id   AF-A0A2G9RX65-F1
#
_cell.length_a   1.000
_cell.length_b   1.000
_cell.length_c   1.000
_cell.angle_alpha   90.00
_cell.angle_beta   90.00
_cell.angle_gamma   90.00
#
_symmetry.space_group_name_H-M   'P 1'
#
loop_
_entity.id
_entity.type
_entity.pdbx_description
1 polymer ?
#
loop_
_entity_poly.entity_id
_entity_poly.type
_entity_poly.pdbx_seq_one_letter_code
_entity_poly.pdbx_strand_id
1 'polypeptide(L)'
;AGMALYKIVPKNPYYFWSVMSLIMQSISAQDKKLSKTMFLPLAERMVEKMVKEDKIEAEAEVELYYMILERLGKYEEALEVIRGKLGDDWQFYISYFDSVLHLVDGSWTPPVESPMSAEGDLDHTIEQVVRFVEDQIEQDSKNPRPLRGPYLAKLELIRRLRSRGCNDDYNLGDPEDLMFQFFIKFGDKPCCFTDIKVFVDLFSPAQHSNFINRLLGSLPLTPPVVGDFALPEDIKGMQRHLCVIQLSRLLGLHEKMDRAQKQEAVREIIFRYRHGLQFGKSCLKTELQFSDYYCLIGAHLLLDMWLSGEDWAVWHALTLLEEGLNNSPSNAQFKLLLIRTYCTLGAFEPAMELYSSLDAKHIQHDTIGYLLTRFAGPLGHYNSASQACNAALRFFHSNQKDTSEYIIQAYKYGAFEKIPEFIDFRNRLNSSLHFAQVRTERMLLDLLLEAHISSSLEDSVKSMCLIPEEDDIPWKDLRDNRDLTVLFSWDAPNGHHTEGYNQLSLEEERIWLLIRSLTLRLVTGLTTLNHTEPKNSEKATENGVSSKIDTVRTLLQQYEETVDSGKRFSERNIKYPFLGPPASRLSGFLSSGCCQCQKETFQLVNDIYQLDSCGIGTNNATH
;
A
#
# COMPACT_ATOMS: atom_id res chain seq x y z
N ALA A 1 36.30 -3.49 8.76
CA ALA A 1 36.55 -2.26 9.56
C ALA A 1 36.24 -2.47 11.04
N GLY A 2 35.03 -2.90 11.41
CA GLY A 2 34.64 -3.12 12.83
C GLY A 2 35.61 -4.02 13.61
N MET A 3 35.97 -5.19 13.07
CA MET A 3 36.92 -6.09 13.75
C MET A 3 38.31 -5.50 13.93
N ALA A 4 38.74 -4.60 13.03
CA ALA A 4 40.02 -3.91 13.19
C ALA A 4 39.93 -2.88 14.33
N LEU A 5 38.80 -2.14 14.43
CA LEU A 5 38.54 -1.22 15.54
C LEU A 5 38.47 -1.96 16.88
N TYR A 6 37.77 -3.09 16.95
CA TYR A 6 37.69 -3.91 18.16
C TYR A 6 39.06 -4.41 18.64
N LYS A 7 39.96 -4.77 17.70
CA LYS A 7 41.34 -5.17 18.03
C LYS A 7 42.19 -4.03 18.59
N ILE A 8 41.93 -2.79 18.17
CA ILE A 8 42.65 -1.60 18.67
C ILE A 8 42.07 -1.16 20.01
N VAL A 9 40.73 -1.11 20.11
CA VAL A 9 40.00 -0.72 21.31
C VAL A 9 38.88 -1.75 21.53
N PRO A 10 38.98 -2.65 22.53
CA PRO A 10 38.05 -3.76 22.72
C PRO A 10 36.73 -3.30 23.36
N LYS A 11 35.92 -2.54 22.62
CA LYS A 11 34.57 -2.13 23.01
C LYS A 11 33.52 -2.98 22.28
N ASN A 12 32.55 -3.51 23.01
CA ASN A 12 31.49 -4.38 22.48
C ASN A 12 30.79 -3.86 21.21
N PRO A 13 30.41 -2.56 21.11
CA PRO A 13 29.78 -2.04 19.91
C PRO A 13 30.58 -2.31 18.62
N TYR A 14 31.92 -2.22 18.64
CA TYR A 14 32.74 -2.46 17.46
C TYR A 14 32.76 -3.93 17.03
N TYR A 15 32.61 -4.84 17.98
CA TYR A 15 32.46 -6.26 17.70
C TYR A 15 31.11 -6.53 17.04
N PHE A 16 30.01 -6.03 17.62
CA PHE A 16 28.67 -6.21 17.09
C PHE A 16 28.41 -5.45 15.78
N TRP A 17 29.12 -4.36 15.49
CA TRP A 17 29.15 -3.78 14.14
C TRP A 17 29.67 -4.76 13.09
N SER A 18 30.62 -5.61 13.48
CA SER A 18 31.15 -6.65 12.59
C SER A 18 30.16 -7.78 12.39
N VAL A 19 29.49 -8.21 13.46
CA VAL A 19 28.37 -9.17 13.40
C VAL A 19 27.28 -8.65 12.48
N MET A 20 26.81 -7.41 12.68
CA MET A 20 25.79 -6.80 11.84
C MET A 20 26.24 -6.68 10.37
N SER A 21 27.52 -6.38 10.12
CA SER A 21 28.05 -6.35 8.75
C SER A 21 28.00 -7.71 8.05
N LEU A 22 28.18 -8.82 8.79
CA LEU A 22 28.02 -10.18 8.24
C LEU A 22 26.56 -10.47 7.90
N ILE A 23 25.62 -10.01 8.73
CA ILE A 23 24.18 -10.10 8.44
C ILE A 23 23.85 -9.29 7.19
N MET A 24 24.40 -8.08 7.04
CA MET A 24 24.18 -7.28 5.83
C MET A 24 24.77 -7.91 4.56
N GLN A 25 25.93 -8.56 4.66
CA GLN A 25 26.48 -9.36 3.57
C GLN A 25 25.61 -10.57 3.25
N SER A 26 25.04 -11.21 4.27
CA SER A 26 24.07 -12.30 4.11
C SER A 26 22.82 -11.85 3.33
N ILE A 27 22.26 -10.68 3.69
CA ILE A 27 21.05 -10.12 3.06
C ILE A 27 21.32 -9.69 1.61
N SER A 28 22.49 -9.13 1.34
CA SER A 28 22.87 -8.65 0.00
C SER A 28 23.47 -9.73 -0.91
N ALA A 29 23.72 -10.94 -0.40
CA ALA A 29 24.33 -12.01 -1.18
C ALA A 29 23.38 -12.52 -2.28
N GLN A 30 23.87 -12.54 -3.53
CA GLN A 30 23.14 -13.14 -4.65
C GLN A 30 22.96 -14.66 -4.49
N ASP A 31 23.92 -15.34 -3.83
CA ASP A 31 23.86 -16.77 -3.53
C ASP A 31 23.32 -17.03 -2.12
N LYS A 32 22.08 -17.55 -2.03
CA LYS A 32 21.43 -17.92 -0.77
C LYS A 32 22.14 -19.04 -0.02
N LYS A 33 22.95 -19.87 -0.68
CA LYS A 33 23.73 -20.92 0.02
C LYS A 33 24.80 -20.27 0.87
N LEU A 34 25.55 -19.31 0.33
CA LEU A 34 26.61 -18.60 1.05
C LEU A 34 26.08 -17.88 2.32
N SER A 35 24.88 -17.31 2.22
CA SER A 35 24.13 -16.74 3.35
C SER A 35 23.96 -17.74 4.50
N LYS A 36 23.39 -18.92 4.21
CA LYS A 36 23.05 -19.94 5.22
C LYS A 36 24.23 -20.80 5.67
N THR A 37 25.27 -20.98 4.85
CA THR A 37 26.40 -21.87 5.18
C THR A 37 27.62 -21.14 5.72
N MET A 38 27.74 -19.82 5.50
CA MET A 38 28.93 -19.05 5.89
C MET A 38 28.58 -17.83 6.73
N PHE A 39 27.76 -16.91 6.22
CA PHE A 39 27.57 -15.61 6.87
C PHE A 39 26.76 -15.72 8.17
N LEU A 40 25.56 -16.32 8.13
CA LEU A 40 24.72 -16.46 9.33
C LEU A 40 25.34 -17.36 10.40
N PRO A 41 25.91 -18.55 10.09
CA PRO A 41 26.57 -19.37 11.10
C PRO A 41 27.85 -18.75 11.67
N LEU A 42 28.53 -17.87 10.93
CA LEU A 42 29.65 -17.11 11.48
C LEU A 42 29.15 -16.02 12.43
N ALA A 43 28.09 -15.30 12.06
CA ALA A 43 27.47 -14.29 12.92
C ALA A 43 26.96 -14.92 14.23
N GLU A 44 26.26 -16.05 14.16
CA GLU A 44 25.81 -16.82 15.33
C GLU A 44 26.96 -17.19 16.24
N ARG A 45 27.99 -17.87 15.72
CA ARG A 45 29.16 -18.26 16.52
C ARG A 45 29.87 -17.07 17.16
N MET A 46 29.86 -15.91 16.49
CA MET A 46 30.41 -14.69 17.04
C MET A 46 29.60 -14.17 18.24
N VAL A 47 28.27 -14.25 18.19
CA VAL A 47 27.38 -13.83 19.28
C VAL A 47 27.39 -14.85 20.42
N GLU A 48 27.28 -16.16 20.12
CA GLU A 48 27.39 -17.22 21.12
C GLU A 48 28.69 -17.14 21.92
N LYS A 49 29.78 -16.75 21.28
CA LYS A 49 31.05 -16.51 21.99
C LYS A 49 30.90 -15.43 23.05
N MET A 50 30.19 -14.35 22.77
CA MET A 50 29.95 -13.27 23.74
C MET A 50 28.96 -13.70 24.82
N VAL A 51 27.95 -14.51 24.48
CA VAL A 51 27.05 -15.13 25.47
C VAL A 51 27.84 -16.01 26.45
N LYS A 52 28.71 -16.90 25.93
CA LYS A 52 29.53 -17.81 26.75
C LYS A 52 30.57 -17.07 27.62
N GLU A 53 31.02 -15.90 27.18
CA GLU A 53 31.96 -15.06 27.91
C GLU A 53 31.27 -14.08 28.89
N ASP A 54 29.92 -14.12 28.98
CA ASP A 54 29.09 -13.19 29.77
C ASP A 54 29.38 -11.70 29.44
N LYS A 55 29.51 -11.42 28.14
CA LYS A 55 29.84 -10.09 27.59
C LYS A 55 28.72 -9.52 26.74
N ILE A 56 27.48 -9.95 26.98
CA ILE A 56 26.32 -9.23 26.47
C ILE A 56 25.97 -8.14 27.48
N GLU A 57 26.08 -6.90 27.05
CA GLU A 57 25.96 -5.70 27.89
C GLU A 57 24.71 -4.87 27.56
N ALA A 58 24.05 -5.12 26.42
CA ALA A 58 22.94 -4.31 25.93
C ALA A 58 21.82 -5.13 25.26
N GLU A 59 20.59 -4.62 25.36
CA GLU A 59 19.39 -5.17 24.71
C GLU A 59 19.57 -5.36 23.20
N ALA A 60 20.18 -4.37 22.53
CA ALA A 60 20.51 -4.42 21.10
C ALA A 60 21.31 -5.66 20.68
N GLU A 61 22.12 -6.23 21.57
CA GLU A 61 22.92 -7.43 21.30
C GLU A 61 22.07 -8.70 21.40
N VAL A 62 21.06 -8.69 22.28
CA VAL A 62 20.04 -9.75 22.41
C VAL A 62 19.08 -9.72 21.22
N GLU A 63 18.59 -8.55 20.82
CA GLU A 63 17.76 -8.39 19.60
C GLU A 63 18.50 -8.87 18.36
N LEU A 64 19.78 -8.52 18.25
CA LEU A 64 20.65 -8.98 17.16
C LEU A 64 20.82 -10.50 17.19
N TYR A 65 20.90 -11.12 18.37
CA TYR A 65 20.95 -12.57 18.52
C TYR A 65 19.64 -13.22 18.09
N TYR A 66 18.50 -12.71 18.56
CA TYR A 66 17.17 -13.16 18.16
C TYR A 66 16.98 -13.08 16.64
N MET A 67 17.36 -11.97 16.01
CA MET A 67 17.31 -11.81 14.56
C MET A 67 18.16 -12.86 13.81
N ILE A 68 19.29 -13.29 14.38
CA ILE A 68 20.12 -14.36 13.79
C ILE A 68 19.40 -15.71 13.91
N LEU A 69 18.87 -16.03 15.09
CA LEU A 69 18.17 -17.29 15.37
C LEU A 69 16.92 -17.46 14.50
N GLU A 70 16.11 -16.40 14.37
CA GLU A 70 14.93 -16.38 13.51
C GLU A 70 15.31 -16.64 12.04
N ARG A 71 16.38 -15.98 11.55
CA ARG A 71 16.87 -16.16 10.17
C ARG A 71 17.48 -17.55 9.92
N LEU A 72 17.96 -18.22 10.97
CA LEU A 72 18.43 -19.60 10.91
C LEU A 72 17.30 -20.63 11.06
N GLY A 73 16.09 -20.21 11.45
CA GLY A 73 14.95 -21.09 11.70
C GLY A 73 15.05 -21.88 13.00
N LYS A 74 15.81 -21.37 13.99
CA LYS A 74 16.01 -22.03 15.28
C LYS A 74 14.97 -21.57 16.29
N TYR A 75 13.73 -22.03 16.11
CA TYR A 75 12.57 -21.53 16.85
C TYR A 75 12.53 -21.95 18.33
N GLU A 76 13.13 -23.09 18.70
CA GLU A 76 13.24 -23.52 20.11
C GLU A 76 14.01 -22.51 20.94
N GLU A 77 15.20 -22.12 20.45
CA GLU A 77 16.07 -21.15 21.10
C GLU A 77 15.48 -19.73 21.04
N ALA A 78 14.75 -19.40 19.96
CA ALA A 78 14.03 -18.14 19.85
C ALA A 78 12.89 -18.03 20.89
N LEU A 79 12.18 -19.14 21.17
CA LEU A 79 11.13 -19.20 22.19
C LEU A 79 11.69 -19.05 23.61
N GLU A 80 12.87 -19.60 23.89
CA GLU A 80 13.53 -19.39 25.19
C GLU A 80 13.87 -17.92 25.45
N VAL A 81 14.16 -17.15 24.39
CA VAL A 81 14.42 -15.70 24.47
C VAL A 81 13.12 -14.89 24.69
N ILE A 82 11.95 -15.43 24.34
CA ILE A 82 10.66 -14.72 24.26
C ILE A 82 9.80 -14.81 25.55
N ARG A 83 10.08 -15.72 26.49
CA ARG A 83 9.17 -16.00 27.63
C ARG A 83 9.04 -14.80 28.61
N GLY A 84 7.80 -14.31 28.78
CA GLY A 84 7.38 -13.21 29.67
C GLY A 84 5.85 -13.01 29.76
N LYS A 85 5.34 -12.11 30.63
CA LYS A 85 3.89 -11.85 30.80
C LYS A 85 3.36 -10.85 29.75
N LEU A 86 2.43 -11.30 28.90
CA LEU A 86 2.14 -10.67 27.60
C LEU A 86 0.64 -10.66 27.18
N GLY A 87 -0.31 -10.59 28.12
CA GLY A 87 -1.73 -10.91 27.88
C GLY A 87 -2.51 -10.19 26.74
N ASP A 88 -2.00 -9.13 26.11
CA ASP A 88 -2.67 -8.40 25.02
C ASP A 88 -1.78 -8.10 23.80
N ASP A 89 -0.58 -8.68 23.70
CA ASP A 89 0.29 -8.43 22.56
C ASP A 89 0.00 -9.40 21.41
N TRP A 90 -0.62 -8.88 20.35
CA TRP A 90 -1.04 -9.66 19.19
C TRP A 90 0.14 -10.35 18.48
N GLN A 91 1.31 -9.72 18.40
CA GLN A 91 2.46 -10.31 17.72
C GLN A 91 2.92 -11.57 18.46
N PHE A 92 2.84 -11.57 19.80
CA PHE A 92 3.18 -12.76 20.59
C PHE A 92 2.14 -13.87 20.44
N TYR A 93 0.85 -13.57 20.37
CA TYR A 93 -0.15 -14.60 20.08
C TYR A 93 0.15 -15.29 18.73
N ILE A 94 0.47 -14.52 17.69
CA ILE A 94 0.83 -15.07 16.38
C ILE A 94 2.11 -15.91 16.47
N SER A 95 3.19 -15.38 17.04
CA SER A 95 4.46 -16.11 17.19
C SER A 95 4.32 -17.36 18.06
N TYR A 96 3.53 -17.30 19.13
CA TYR A 96 3.22 -18.43 20.01
C TYR A 96 2.46 -19.52 19.24
N PHE A 97 1.37 -19.15 18.54
CA PHE A 97 0.63 -20.11 17.73
C PHE A 97 1.50 -20.71 16.62
N ASP A 98 2.30 -19.92 15.90
CA ASP A 98 3.21 -20.42 14.87
C ASP A 98 4.21 -21.43 15.44
N SER A 99 4.81 -21.10 16.58
CA SER A 99 5.84 -21.91 17.22
C SER A 99 5.28 -23.23 17.75
N VAL A 100 4.20 -23.18 18.56
CA VAL A 100 3.63 -24.39 19.15
C VAL A 100 3.04 -25.30 18.08
N LEU A 101 2.36 -24.73 17.08
CA LEU A 101 1.80 -25.54 16.00
C LEU A 101 2.88 -26.18 15.11
N HIS A 102 4.06 -25.56 14.99
CA HIS A 102 5.22 -26.17 14.35
C HIS A 102 5.80 -27.33 15.19
N LEU A 103 5.84 -27.21 16.52
CA LEU A 103 6.23 -28.30 17.41
C LEU A 103 5.26 -29.50 17.32
N VAL A 104 3.96 -29.22 17.24
CA VAL A 104 2.90 -30.22 16.99
C VAL A 104 3.16 -30.96 15.67
N ASP A 105 3.39 -30.22 14.58
CA ASP A 105 3.66 -30.82 13.26
C ASP A 105 4.96 -31.65 13.25
N GLY A 106 5.95 -31.23 14.05
CA GLY A 106 7.21 -31.93 14.26
C GLY A 106 7.14 -33.12 15.20
N SER A 107 5.97 -33.40 15.82
CA SER A 107 5.81 -34.42 16.87
C SER A 107 6.86 -34.32 17.97
N TRP A 108 7.23 -33.09 18.33
CA TRP A 108 8.29 -32.84 19.31
C TRP A 108 7.87 -33.35 20.70
N THR A 109 8.83 -33.90 21.44
CA THR A 109 8.65 -34.35 22.82
C THR A 109 9.75 -33.78 23.71
N PRO A 110 9.43 -33.39 24.96
CA PRO A 110 10.42 -32.82 25.86
C PRO A 110 11.59 -33.79 26.14
N PRO A 111 12.84 -33.29 26.23
CA PRO A 111 13.99 -34.11 26.59
C PRO A 111 13.87 -34.70 28.00
N VAL A 112 14.28 -35.96 28.17
CA VAL A 112 14.19 -36.70 29.46
C VAL A 112 15.04 -36.07 30.57
N GLU A 113 16.09 -35.33 30.22
CA GLU A 113 16.96 -34.58 31.13
C GLU A 113 17.12 -33.13 30.64
N SER A 114 16.05 -32.33 30.70
CA SER A 114 16.21 -30.88 30.63
C SER A 114 16.32 -30.34 32.05
N PRO A 115 17.30 -29.48 32.39
CA PRO A 115 17.24 -28.75 33.65
C PRO A 115 15.92 -27.99 33.63
N MET A 116 15.03 -28.27 34.58
CA MET A 116 13.75 -27.56 34.71
C MET A 116 14.01 -26.07 34.51
N SER A 117 13.58 -25.51 33.38
CA SER A 117 13.55 -24.07 33.24
C SER A 117 12.71 -23.54 34.40
N ALA A 118 13.08 -22.40 34.98
CA ALA A 118 12.37 -21.83 36.12
C ALA A 118 10.86 -21.55 35.84
N GLU A 119 10.44 -21.69 34.58
CA GLU A 119 9.10 -21.39 34.06
C GLU A 119 8.36 -22.59 33.44
N GLY A 120 8.92 -23.81 33.49
CA GLY A 120 8.25 -25.04 33.04
C GLY A 120 8.56 -25.47 31.59
N ASP A 121 7.99 -26.61 31.17
CA ASP A 121 8.19 -27.20 29.83
C ASP A 121 7.55 -26.34 28.72
N LEU A 122 8.00 -26.52 27.48
CA LEU A 122 7.40 -25.86 26.31
C LEU A 122 6.02 -26.45 26.00
N ASP A 123 5.07 -25.58 25.66
CA ASP A 123 3.81 -26.02 25.06
C ASP A 123 4.09 -26.65 23.71
N HIS A 124 3.59 -27.86 23.50
CA HIS A 124 3.89 -28.69 22.32
C HIS A 124 2.68 -29.50 21.84
N THR A 125 1.52 -29.32 22.47
CA THR A 125 0.26 -30.00 22.13
C THR A 125 -0.86 -28.99 21.89
N ILE A 126 -1.87 -29.37 21.10
CA ILE A 126 -3.01 -28.49 20.82
C ILE A 126 -3.82 -28.24 22.11
N GLU A 127 -3.94 -29.24 22.97
CA GLU A 127 -4.63 -29.16 24.25
C GLU A 127 -4.02 -28.08 25.16
N GLN A 128 -2.68 -27.95 25.16
CA GLN A 128 -1.98 -26.88 25.88
C GLN A 128 -2.28 -25.49 25.31
N VAL A 129 -2.29 -25.34 23.99
CA VAL A 129 -2.61 -24.07 23.32
C VAL A 129 -4.06 -23.65 23.61
N VAL A 130 -5.01 -24.59 23.53
CA VAL A 130 -6.42 -24.36 23.85
C VAL A 130 -6.54 -23.89 25.29
N ARG A 131 -5.94 -24.62 26.23
CA ARG A 131 -5.96 -24.27 27.65
C ARG A 131 -5.35 -22.89 27.90
N PHE A 132 -4.22 -22.58 27.27
CA PHE A 132 -3.58 -21.27 27.37
C PHE A 132 -4.54 -20.14 27.00
N VAL A 133 -5.21 -20.24 25.85
CA VAL A 133 -6.16 -19.21 25.39
C VAL A 133 -7.37 -19.11 26.32
N GLU A 134 -7.92 -20.23 26.79
CA GLU A 134 -9.04 -20.23 27.72
C GLU A 134 -8.66 -19.62 29.09
N ASP A 135 -7.48 -19.94 29.60
CA ASP A 135 -6.94 -19.36 30.84
C ASP A 135 -6.75 -17.83 30.69
N GLN A 136 -6.28 -17.35 29.53
CA GLN A 136 -6.19 -15.89 29.26
C GLN A 136 -7.56 -15.22 29.27
N ILE A 137 -8.58 -15.83 28.66
CA ILE A 137 -9.95 -15.29 28.66
C ILE A 137 -10.54 -15.32 30.07
N GLU A 138 -10.34 -16.39 30.84
CA GLU A 138 -10.86 -16.48 32.21
C GLU A 138 -10.21 -15.43 33.11
N GLN A 139 -8.89 -15.24 33.00
CA GLN A 139 -8.17 -14.20 33.72
C GLN A 139 -8.67 -12.80 33.35
N ASP A 140 -8.86 -12.54 32.05
CA ASP A 140 -9.37 -11.24 31.59
C ASP A 140 -10.85 -11.02 31.93
N SER A 141 -11.66 -12.07 32.08
CA SER A 141 -13.07 -11.93 32.49
C SER A 141 -13.23 -11.27 33.87
N LYS A 142 -12.20 -11.38 34.72
CA LYS A 142 -12.11 -10.78 36.06
C LYS A 142 -11.51 -9.37 36.02
N ASN A 143 -11.06 -8.91 34.85
CA ASN A 143 -10.44 -7.61 34.65
C ASN A 143 -11.52 -6.51 34.58
N PRO A 144 -11.41 -5.42 35.37
CA PRO A 144 -12.34 -4.28 35.28
C PRO A 144 -12.31 -3.57 33.92
N ARG A 145 -11.25 -3.78 33.14
CA ARG A 145 -11.10 -3.29 31.76
C ARG A 145 -10.73 -4.46 30.85
N PRO A 146 -11.73 -5.20 30.34
CA PRO A 146 -11.48 -6.36 29.50
C PRO A 146 -10.59 -6.02 28.31
N LEU A 147 -9.60 -6.88 28.07
CA LEU A 147 -8.66 -6.81 26.95
C LEU A 147 -9.28 -7.47 25.71
N ARG A 148 -8.89 -7.02 24.52
CA ARG A 148 -9.44 -7.55 23.26
C ARG A 148 -8.70 -8.81 22.82
N GLY A 149 -7.38 -8.84 23.02
CA GLY A 149 -6.47 -9.88 22.56
C GLY A 149 -6.93 -11.30 22.87
N PRO A 150 -7.27 -11.65 24.12
CA PRO A 150 -7.69 -13.02 24.46
C PRO A 150 -8.89 -13.52 23.65
N TYR A 151 -9.89 -12.66 23.40
CA TYR A 151 -11.08 -13.05 22.63
C TYR A 151 -10.78 -13.19 21.13
N LEU A 152 -9.91 -12.34 20.58
CA LEU A 152 -9.46 -12.44 19.18
C LEU A 152 -8.54 -13.64 18.98
N ALA A 153 -7.70 -13.96 19.96
CA ALA A 153 -6.82 -15.13 19.95
C ALA A 153 -7.62 -16.43 19.87
N LYS A 154 -8.78 -16.51 20.52
CA LYS A 154 -9.69 -17.67 20.39
C LYS A 154 -10.26 -17.81 18.98
N LEU A 155 -10.65 -16.72 18.32
CA LEU A 155 -11.11 -16.75 16.92
C LEU A 155 -9.98 -17.16 15.96
N GLU A 156 -8.77 -16.66 16.19
CA GLU A 156 -7.58 -17.03 15.40
C GLU A 156 -7.18 -18.49 15.59
N LEU A 157 -7.26 -19.01 16.82
CA LEU A 157 -7.03 -20.43 17.09
C LEU A 157 -8.06 -21.29 16.34
N ILE A 158 -9.34 -20.93 16.37
CA ILE A 158 -10.38 -21.63 15.60
C ILE A 158 -10.05 -21.62 14.10
N ARG A 159 -9.64 -20.48 13.53
CA ARG A 159 -9.22 -20.40 12.12
C ARG A 159 -8.11 -21.41 11.81
N ARG A 160 -7.06 -21.42 12.63
CA ARG A 160 -5.88 -22.27 12.45
C ARG A 160 -6.18 -23.76 12.63
N LEU A 161 -7.05 -24.12 13.57
CA LEU A 161 -7.44 -25.53 13.76
C LEU A 161 -8.41 -26.01 12.67
N ARG A 162 -9.27 -25.13 12.15
CA ARG A 162 -10.15 -25.45 11.00
C ARG A 162 -9.35 -25.69 9.74
N SER A 163 -8.31 -24.89 9.47
CA SER A 163 -7.44 -25.12 8.32
C SER A 163 -6.65 -26.43 8.41
N ARG A 164 -6.42 -26.93 9.63
CA ARG A 164 -5.82 -28.25 9.91
C ARG A 164 -6.82 -29.41 9.92
N GLY A 165 -8.12 -29.12 9.97
CA GLY A 165 -9.18 -30.15 10.02
C GLY A 165 -9.35 -30.81 11.39
N CYS A 166 -8.84 -30.21 12.48
CA CYS A 166 -8.91 -30.76 13.85
C CYS A 166 -9.70 -29.88 14.84
N ASN A 167 -10.40 -28.83 14.37
CA ASN A 167 -11.14 -27.92 15.24
C ASN A 167 -12.23 -28.59 16.09
N ASP A 168 -12.94 -29.56 15.51
CA ASP A 168 -14.12 -30.17 16.15
C ASP A 168 -13.75 -31.06 17.35
N ASP A 169 -12.47 -31.41 17.50
CA ASP A 169 -11.94 -32.21 18.60
C ASP A 169 -11.84 -31.43 19.92
N TYR A 170 -11.85 -30.09 19.87
CA TYR A 170 -11.51 -29.22 21.00
C TYR A 170 -12.64 -28.32 21.51
N ASN A 171 -13.83 -28.38 20.88
CA ASN A 171 -15.05 -27.68 21.31
C ASN A 171 -14.89 -26.19 21.67
N LEU A 172 -14.16 -25.44 20.85
CA LEU A 172 -13.86 -24.01 21.07
C LEU A 172 -15.09 -23.07 20.92
N GLY A 173 -16.24 -23.60 20.50
CA GLY A 173 -17.48 -22.85 20.31
C GLY A 173 -17.71 -22.37 18.87
N ASP A 174 -18.91 -21.85 18.62
CA ASP A 174 -19.30 -21.36 17.30
C ASP A 174 -18.80 -19.92 17.05
N PRO A 175 -18.10 -19.63 15.94
CA PRO A 175 -17.59 -18.28 15.66
C PRO A 175 -18.66 -17.19 15.60
N GLU A 176 -19.88 -17.48 15.13
CA GLU A 176 -20.97 -16.49 15.10
C GLU A 176 -21.33 -16.05 16.52
N ASP A 177 -21.44 -17.01 17.44
CA ASP A 177 -21.68 -16.75 18.86
C ASP A 177 -20.53 -15.97 19.51
N LEU A 178 -19.28 -16.35 19.23
CA LEU A 178 -18.10 -15.69 19.79
C LEU A 178 -17.99 -14.23 19.31
N MET A 179 -18.25 -13.96 18.03
CA MET A 179 -18.27 -12.60 17.50
C MET A 179 -19.43 -11.77 18.05
N PHE A 180 -20.60 -12.39 18.24
CA PHE A 180 -21.71 -11.72 18.90
C PHE A 180 -21.33 -11.32 20.33
N GLN A 181 -20.73 -12.22 21.11
CA GLN A 181 -20.27 -11.91 22.47
C GLN A 181 -19.18 -10.84 22.48
N PHE A 182 -18.25 -10.88 21.52
CA PHE A 182 -17.25 -9.84 21.32
C PHE A 182 -17.90 -8.48 21.06
N PHE A 183 -18.90 -8.43 20.16
CA PHE A 183 -19.66 -7.21 19.90
C PHE A 183 -20.40 -6.70 21.14
N ILE A 184 -20.99 -7.58 21.95
CA ILE A 184 -21.63 -7.16 23.20
C ILE A 184 -20.64 -6.46 24.13
N LYS A 185 -19.39 -6.95 24.21
CA LYS A 185 -18.33 -6.37 25.05
C LYS A 185 -17.72 -5.09 24.47
N PHE A 186 -17.41 -5.08 23.17
CA PHE A 186 -16.57 -4.06 22.54
C PHE A 186 -17.28 -3.22 21.46
N GLY A 187 -18.56 -3.47 21.19
CA GLY A 187 -19.32 -2.82 20.11
C GLY A 187 -19.45 -1.30 20.20
N ASP A 188 -19.28 -0.70 21.38
CA ASP A 188 -19.22 0.76 21.54
C ASP A 188 -17.85 1.36 21.18
N LYS A 189 -16.87 0.53 20.82
CA LYS A 189 -15.53 0.97 20.40
C LYS A 189 -15.45 1.04 18.87
N PRO A 190 -14.88 2.12 18.29
CA PRO A 190 -14.71 2.23 16.84
C PRO A 190 -13.92 1.09 16.19
N CYS A 191 -13.01 0.43 16.94
CA CYS A 191 -12.22 -0.70 16.47
C CYS A 191 -12.99 -2.03 16.37
N CYS A 192 -14.21 -2.13 16.92
CA CYS A 192 -14.97 -3.38 16.89
C CYS A 192 -15.17 -3.91 15.47
N PHE A 193 -15.44 -3.02 14.51
CA PHE A 193 -15.55 -3.39 13.11
C PHE A 193 -14.24 -3.99 12.57
N THR A 194 -13.09 -3.34 12.78
CA THR A 194 -11.81 -3.81 12.24
C THR A 194 -11.38 -5.14 12.86
N ASP A 195 -11.72 -5.35 14.14
CA ASP A 195 -11.43 -6.58 14.86
C ASP A 195 -12.29 -7.74 14.35
N ILE A 196 -13.60 -7.52 14.10
CA ILE A 196 -14.50 -8.56 13.56
C ILE A 196 -14.24 -8.81 12.07
N LYS A 197 -13.92 -7.76 11.30
CA LYS A 197 -13.73 -7.80 9.83
C LYS A 197 -12.81 -8.93 9.41
N VAL A 198 -11.70 -9.14 10.13
CA VAL A 198 -10.72 -10.15 9.73
C VAL A 198 -11.23 -11.57 9.93
N PHE A 199 -12.29 -11.79 10.72
CA PHE A 199 -12.83 -13.10 11.09
C PHE A 199 -14.15 -13.49 10.41
N VAL A 200 -14.73 -12.63 9.57
CA VAL A 200 -16.03 -12.92 8.93
C VAL A 200 -16.02 -14.12 7.99
N ASP A 201 -14.84 -14.60 7.60
CA ASP A 201 -14.64 -15.85 6.85
C ASP A 201 -14.97 -17.11 7.65
N LEU A 202 -15.08 -17.02 8.97
CA LEU A 202 -15.35 -18.15 9.86
C LEU A 202 -16.82 -18.60 9.87
N PHE A 203 -17.75 -17.88 9.26
CA PHE A 203 -19.15 -18.30 9.14
C PHE A 203 -19.68 -18.10 7.72
N SER A 204 -20.75 -18.83 7.37
CA SER A 204 -21.21 -18.93 6.00
C SER A 204 -22.03 -17.71 5.53
N PRO A 205 -22.05 -17.39 4.22
CA PRO A 205 -22.92 -16.34 3.66
C PRO A 205 -24.40 -16.48 3.98
N ALA A 206 -24.88 -17.70 4.26
CA ALA A 206 -26.27 -17.96 4.64
C ALA A 206 -26.61 -17.40 6.04
N GLN A 207 -25.61 -17.25 6.91
CA GLN A 207 -25.77 -16.76 8.28
C GLN A 207 -25.74 -15.22 8.38
N HIS A 208 -25.23 -14.53 7.35
CA HIS A 208 -25.01 -13.07 7.38
C HIS A 208 -26.23 -12.26 7.83
N SER A 209 -27.41 -12.53 7.26
CA SER A 209 -28.64 -11.80 7.61
C SER A 209 -29.09 -12.09 9.05
N ASN A 210 -28.98 -13.34 9.50
CA ASN A 210 -29.36 -13.72 10.86
C ASN A 210 -28.44 -13.10 11.89
N PHE A 211 -27.13 -13.10 11.63
CA PHE A 211 -26.13 -12.46 12.49
C PHE A 211 -26.39 -10.96 12.63
N ILE A 212 -26.62 -10.23 11.53
CA ILE A 212 -26.94 -8.79 11.57
C ILE A 212 -28.25 -8.54 12.34
N ASN A 213 -29.29 -9.34 12.10
CA ASN A 213 -30.55 -9.21 12.85
C ASN A 213 -30.37 -9.43 14.35
N ARG A 214 -29.52 -10.40 14.74
CA ARG A 214 -29.17 -10.65 16.14
C ARG A 214 -28.43 -9.47 16.76
N LEU A 215 -27.49 -8.86 16.04
CA LEU A 215 -26.79 -7.66 16.50
C LEU A 215 -27.75 -6.48 16.66
N LEU A 216 -28.61 -6.22 15.67
CA LEU A 216 -29.64 -5.18 15.72
C LEU A 216 -30.56 -5.34 16.93
N GLY A 217 -30.99 -6.58 17.22
CA GLY A 217 -31.84 -6.90 18.36
C GLY A 217 -31.19 -6.65 19.73
N SER A 218 -29.86 -6.51 19.79
CA SER A 218 -29.11 -6.20 21.02
C SER A 218 -28.89 -4.70 21.26
N LEU A 219 -29.28 -3.84 20.31
CA LEU A 219 -28.99 -2.42 20.37
C LEU A 219 -29.96 -1.67 21.31
N PRO A 220 -29.45 -0.75 22.16
CA PRO A 220 -30.29 0.11 22.98
C PRO A 220 -30.79 1.31 22.15
N LEU A 221 -31.74 1.07 21.25
CA LEU A 221 -32.36 2.13 20.44
C LEU A 221 -33.70 2.56 21.04
N THR A 222 -34.05 3.84 20.86
CA THR A 222 -35.36 4.35 21.24
C THR A 222 -36.46 3.71 20.40
N PRO A 223 -37.67 3.51 20.96
CA PRO A 223 -38.83 3.12 20.17
C PRO A 223 -39.07 4.17 19.07
N PRO A 224 -39.25 3.77 17.81
CA PRO A 224 -39.50 4.72 16.74
C PRO A 224 -40.79 5.51 17.02
N VAL A 225 -40.73 6.83 16.88
CA VAL A 225 -41.95 7.65 16.77
C VAL A 225 -42.65 7.27 15.46
N VAL A 226 -43.99 7.28 15.42
CA VAL A 226 -44.74 6.87 14.22
C VAL A 226 -44.26 7.63 12.99
N GLY A 227 -43.70 6.92 12.00
CA GLY A 227 -43.16 7.48 10.77
C GLY A 227 -41.69 7.92 10.83
N ASP A 228 -40.99 7.67 11.93
CA ASP A 228 -39.58 8.01 12.14
C ASP A 228 -38.71 6.78 12.44
N PHE A 229 -37.39 6.96 12.40
CA PHE A 229 -36.42 5.90 12.66
C PHE A 229 -36.09 5.74 14.15
N ALA A 230 -35.71 4.52 14.55
CA ALA A 230 -35.15 4.28 15.88
C ALA A 230 -33.75 4.94 16.00
N LEU A 231 -33.51 5.65 17.11
CA LEU A 231 -32.32 6.48 17.31
C LEU A 231 -31.53 6.04 18.55
N PRO A 232 -30.20 6.18 18.53
CA PRO A 232 -29.38 5.95 19.73
C PRO A 232 -29.54 7.09 20.73
N GLU A 233 -29.58 6.77 22.04
CA GLU A 233 -29.67 7.79 23.10
C GLU A 233 -28.32 8.41 23.46
N ASP A 234 -27.23 7.67 23.25
CA ASP A 234 -25.88 8.07 23.62
C ASP A 234 -24.84 7.67 22.56
N ILE A 235 -23.60 8.11 22.79
CA ILE A 235 -22.47 7.81 21.90
C ILE A 235 -22.25 6.30 21.79
N LYS A 236 -22.43 5.53 22.88
CA LYS A 236 -22.16 4.09 22.89
C LYS A 236 -23.17 3.33 22.04
N GLY A 237 -24.47 3.61 22.19
CA GLY A 237 -25.54 3.05 21.35
C GLY A 237 -25.34 3.44 19.89
N MET A 238 -24.90 4.68 19.64
CA MET A 238 -24.60 5.14 18.29
C MET A 238 -23.42 4.39 17.65
N GLN A 239 -22.31 4.19 18.36
CA GLN A 239 -21.15 3.45 17.87
C GLN A 239 -21.49 1.97 17.61
N ARG A 240 -22.30 1.36 18.49
CA ARG A 240 -22.79 -0.01 18.29
C ARG A 240 -23.61 -0.12 17.01
N HIS A 241 -24.59 0.77 16.81
CA HIS A 241 -25.40 0.78 15.59
C HIS A 241 -24.52 1.04 14.35
N LEU A 242 -23.59 1.99 14.41
CA LEU A 242 -22.67 2.28 13.32
C LEU A 242 -21.83 1.06 12.93
N CYS A 243 -21.30 0.33 13.91
CA CYS A 243 -20.58 -0.93 13.69
C CYS A 243 -21.48 -1.97 12.98
N VAL A 244 -22.76 -2.08 13.35
CA VAL A 244 -23.72 -2.97 12.67
C VAL A 244 -23.94 -2.56 11.21
N ILE A 245 -24.03 -1.26 10.90
CA ILE A 245 -24.15 -0.79 9.51
C ILE A 245 -22.87 -1.09 8.71
N GLN A 246 -21.69 -0.90 9.31
CA GLN A 246 -20.42 -1.25 8.69
C GLN A 246 -20.33 -2.76 8.40
N LEU A 247 -20.73 -3.61 9.36
CA LEU A 247 -20.81 -5.07 9.16
C LEU A 247 -21.87 -5.44 8.12
N SER A 248 -23.01 -4.74 8.08
CA SER A 248 -24.05 -4.99 7.06
C SER A 248 -23.53 -4.72 5.65
N ARG A 249 -22.72 -3.66 5.49
CA ARG A 249 -22.00 -3.38 4.24
C ARG A 249 -21.00 -4.49 3.91
N LEU A 250 -20.15 -4.87 4.87
CA LEU A 250 -19.10 -5.89 4.70
C LEU A 250 -19.66 -7.27 4.38
N LEU A 251 -20.83 -7.60 4.91
CA LEU A 251 -21.50 -8.88 4.65
C LEU A 251 -22.32 -8.88 3.35
N GLY A 252 -22.23 -7.82 2.55
CA GLY A 252 -22.86 -7.69 1.23
C GLY A 252 -24.37 -7.47 1.26
N LEU A 253 -24.93 -6.98 2.39
CA LEU A 253 -26.37 -6.78 2.51
C LEU A 253 -26.84 -5.54 1.74
N HIS A 254 -26.05 -4.46 1.75
CA HIS A 254 -26.36 -3.24 0.98
C HIS A 254 -26.23 -3.45 -0.53
N GLU A 255 -25.33 -4.33 -0.99
CA GLU A 255 -25.17 -4.63 -2.41
C GLU A 255 -26.40 -5.33 -2.99
N LYS A 256 -27.03 -6.20 -2.19
CA LYS A 256 -28.24 -6.95 -2.54
C LYS A 256 -29.52 -6.10 -2.55
N MET A 257 -29.47 -4.88 -2.02
CA MET A 257 -30.63 -3.99 -2.00
C MET A 257 -30.99 -3.51 -3.41
N ASP A 258 -32.29 -3.45 -3.68
CA ASP A 258 -32.79 -2.77 -4.87
C ASP A 258 -32.63 -1.24 -4.77
N ARG A 259 -32.99 -0.52 -5.84
CA ARG A 259 -32.87 0.94 -5.91
C ARG A 259 -33.66 1.65 -4.81
N ALA A 260 -34.90 1.23 -4.53
CA ALA A 260 -35.76 1.89 -3.56
C ALA A 260 -35.25 1.63 -2.13
N GLN A 261 -34.79 0.40 -1.86
CA GLN A 261 -34.16 0.02 -0.60
C GLN A 261 -32.87 0.80 -0.34
N LYS A 262 -32.01 0.97 -1.35
CA LYS A 262 -30.79 1.80 -1.23
C LYS A 262 -31.11 3.27 -0.94
N GLN A 263 -32.12 3.84 -1.60
CA GLN A 263 -32.57 5.20 -1.33
C GLN A 263 -33.05 5.38 0.10
N GLU A 264 -33.85 4.43 0.60
CA GLU A 264 -34.35 4.45 1.97
C GLU A 264 -33.21 4.29 2.99
N ALA A 265 -32.26 3.38 2.74
CA ALA A 265 -31.07 3.22 3.57
C ALA A 265 -30.22 4.49 3.62
N VAL A 266 -30.02 5.18 2.49
CA VAL A 266 -29.32 6.48 2.43
C VAL A 266 -30.07 7.52 3.26
N ARG A 267 -31.39 7.63 3.11
CA ARG A 267 -32.23 8.56 3.87
C ARG A 267 -32.10 8.33 5.37
N GLU A 268 -32.17 7.08 5.78
CA GLU A 268 -32.04 6.63 7.16
C GLU A 268 -30.64 6.94 7.73
N ILE A 269 -29.58 6.65 6.97
CA ILE A 269 -28.19 6.90 7.38
C ILE A 269 -27.91 8.40 7.52
N ILE A 270 -28.36 9.23 6.57
CA ILE A 270 -28.20 10.69 6.63
C ILE A 270 -28.97 11.26 7.84
N PHE A 271 -30.16 10.74 8.12
CA PHE A 271 -30.93 11.14 9.29
C PHE A 271 -30.17 10.84 10.58
N ARG A 272 -29.59 9.64 10.72
CA ARG A 272 -28.77 9.27 11.88
C ARG A 272 -27.45 10.05 11.97
N TYR A 273 -26.81 10.35 10.85
CA TYR A 273 -25.64 11.23 10.81
C TYR A 273 -25.95 12.58 11.49
N ARG A 274 -27.02 13.25 11.02
CA ARG A 274 -27.44 14.56 11.54
C ARG A 274 -27.88 14.51 12.99
N HIS A 275 -28.61 13.46 13.39
CA HIS A 275 -28.96 13.24 14.80
C HIS A 275 -27.70 13.10 15.66
N GLY A 276 -26.70 12.34 15.19
CA GLY A 276 -25.46 12.09 15.92
C GLY A 276 -24.57 13.31 16.16
N LEU A 277 -24.70 14.37 15.33
CA LEU A 277 -23.98 15.64 15.52
C LEU A 277 -24.27 16.28 16.87
N GLN A 278 -25.42 15.98 17.49
CA GLN A 278 -25.74 16.51 18.82
C GLN A 278 -24.76 16.06 19.90
N PHE A 279 -24.15 14.87 19.74
CA PHE A 279 -23.25 14.29 20.72
C PHE A 279 -21.84 14.90 20.66
N GLY A 280 -21.45 15.47 19.53
CA GLY A 280 -20.11 16.06 19.32
C GLY A 280 -20.11 17.59 19.25
N LYS A 281 -21.13 18.27 19.78
CA LYS A 281 -21.18 19.75 19.83
C LYS A 281 -20.00 20.38 20.57
N SER A 282 -19.42 19.66 21.53
CA SER A 282 -18.26 20.09 22.31
C SER A 282 -16.93 19.64 21.73
N CYS A 283 -16.92 18.90 20.62
CA CYS A 283 -15.68 18.45 19.99
C CYS A 283 -14.86 19.63 19.48
N LEU A 284 -13.55 19.53 19.61
CA LEU A 284 -12.65 20.49 18.98
C LEU A 284 -12.70 20.32 17.46
N LYS A 285 -12.36 21.37 16.69
CA LYS A 285 -12.29 21.27 15.21
C LYS A 285 -11.27 20.23 14.72
N THR A 286 -10.32 19.85 15.57
CA THR A 286 -9.31 18.81 15.32
C THR A 286 -9.80 17.40 15.63
N GLU A 287 -10.93 17.27 16.33
CA GLU A 287 -11.55 16.00 16.66
C GLU A 287 -12.63 15.67 15.63
N LEU A 288 -12.76 14.39 15.30
CA LEU A 288 -13.82 13.92 14.41
C LEU A 288 -15.16 13.89 15.13
N GLN A 289 -16.24 14.12 14.40
CA GLN A 289 -17.57 13.90 14.97
C GLN A 289 -17.81 12.40 15.12
N PHE A 290 -18.49 12.03 16.21
CA PHE A 290 -18.79 10.63 16.51
C PHE A 290 -19.65 9.95 15.42
N SER A 291 -20.41 10.72 14.64
CA SER A 291 -21.30 10.24 13.59
C SER A 291 -20.72 10.32 12.16
N ASP A 292 -19.47 10.75 11.98
CA ASP A 292 -18.87 10.98 10.66
C ASP A 292 -18.94 9.77 9.72
N TYR A 293 -18.82 8.56 10.25
CA TYR A 293 -18.88 7.36 9.41
C TYR A 293 -20.30 7.04 8.92
N TYR A 294 -21.37 7.58 9.51
CA TYR A 294 -22.68 7.54 8.85
C TYR A 294 -22.65 8.37 7.56
N CYS A 295 -22.09 9.58 7.62
CA CYS A 295 -21.92 10.42 6.43
C CYS A 295 -21.12 9.68 5.35
N LEU A 296 -19.99 9.05 5.73
CA LEU A 296 -19.15 8.33 4.78
C LEU A 296 -19.85 7.12 4.15
N ILE A 297 -20.56 6.30 4.94
CA ILE A 297 -21.34 5.16 4.41
C ILE A 297 -22.49 5.64 3.51
N GLY A 298 -23.16 6.73 3.89
CA GLY A 298 -24.20 7.35 3.07
C GLY A 298 -23.66 7.83 1.72
N ALA A 299 -22.48 8.45 1.72
CA ALA A 299 -21.78 8.84 0.50
C ALA A 299 -21.40 7.63 -0.37
N HIS A 300 -20.90 6.53 0.22
CA HIS A 300 -20.59 5.31 -0.55
C HIS A 300 -21.82 4.72 -1.23
N LEU A 301 -22.96 4.67 -0.53
CA LEU A 301 -24.21 4.18 -1.12
C LEU A 301 -24.69 5.09 -2.27
N LEU A 302 -24.57 6.41 -2.12
CA LEU A 302 -24.88 7.36 -3.20
C LEU A 302 -23.93 7.18 -4.40
N LEU A 303 -22.65 6.93 -4.15
CA LEU A 303 -21.68 6.65 -5.21
C LEU A 303 -21.97 5.33 -5.93
N ASP A 304 -22.38 4.27 -5.22
CA ASP A 304 -22.83 3.03 -5.87
C ASP A 304 -24.02 3.26 -6.80
N MET A 305 -24.97 4.10 -6.37
CA MET A 305 -26.14 4.45 -7.18
C MET A 305 -25.72 5.22 -8.43
N TRP A 306 -24.78 6.17 -8.30
CA TRP A 306 -24.22 6.88 -9.44
C TRP A 306 -23.54 5.93 -10.43
N LEU A 307 -22.70 5.02 -9.95
CA LEU A 307 -22.03 4.01 -10.78
C LEU A 307 -23.03 3.02 -11.42
N SER A 308 -24.22 2.89 -10.86
CA SER A 308 -25.34 2.11 -11.41
C SER A 308 -26.21 2.90 -12.40
N GLY A 309 -25.90 4.17 -12.68
CA GLY A 309 -26.57 5.02 -13.68
C GLY A 309 -27.45 6.14 -13.12
N GLU A 310 -27.43 6.39 -11.81
CA GLU A 310 -28.22 7.47 -11.18
C GLU A 310 -27.40 8.77 -11.04
N ASP A 311 -27.33 9.58 -12.10
CA ASP A 311 -26.49 10.78 -12.16
C ASP A 311 -26.76 11.81 -11.04
N TRP A 312 -27.98 11.90 -10.53
CA TRP A 312 -28.30 12.81 -9.42
C TRP A 312 -27.56 12.44 -8.13
N ALA A 313 -27.19 11.16 -7.95
CA ALA A 313 -26.65 10.67 -6.69
C ALA A 313 -25.25 11.22 -6.39
N VAL A 314 -24.43 11.52 -7.41
CA VAL A 314 -23.10 12.12 -7.21
C VAL A 314 -23.18 13.52 -6.61
N TRP A 315 -24.18 14.31 -7.01
CA TRP A 315 -24.40 15.65 -6.46
C TRP A 315 -24.84 15.57 -5.00
N HIS A 316 -25.71 14.61 -4.67
CA HIS A 316 -26.08 14.35 -3.29
C HIS A 316 -24.88 13.88 -2.46
N ALA A 317 -24.02 13.01 -3.01
CA ALA A 317 -22.79 12.57 -2.33
C ALA A 317 -21.85 13.75 -2.04
N LEU A 318 -21.62 14.63 -3.02
CA LEU A 318 -20.84 15.86 -2.82
C LEU A 318 -21.45 16.74 -1.73
N THR A 319 -22.76 17.03 -1.78
CA THR A 319 -23.41 17.87 -0.76
C THR A 319 -23.31 17.26 0.65
N LEU A 320 -23.43 15.94 0.77
CA LEU A 320 -23.32 15.24 2.04
C LEU A 320 -21.88 15.29 2.58
N LEU A 321 -20.88 15.08 1.72
CA LEU A 321 -19.47 15.15 2.10
C LEU A 321 -19.03 16.57 2.46
N GLU A 322 -19.51 17.59 1.75
CA GLU A 322 -19.28 19.01 2.08
C GLU A 322 -19.99 19.39 3.38
N GLU A 323 -21.22 18.92 3.63
CA GLU A 323 -21.89 19.05 4.93
C GLU A 323 -21.07 18.36 6.04
N GLY A 324 -20.56 17.16 5.78
CA GLY A 324 -19.65 16.42 6.64
C GLY A 324 -18.40 17.22 7.00
N LEU A 325 -17.70 17.72 5.99
CA LEU A 325 -16.46 18.46 6.15
C LEU A 325 -16.66 19.79 6.89
N ASN A 326 -17.79 20.47 6.68
CA ASN A 326 -18.13 21.68 7.44
C ASN A 326 -18.32 21.40 8.95
N ASN A 327 -18.86 20.23 9.30
CA ASN A 327 -19.04 19.83 10.70
C ASN A 327 -17.79 19.16 11.31
N SER A 328 -16.92 18.58 10.47
CA SER A 328 -15.71 17.85 10.85
C SER A 328 -14.54 18.19 9.91
N PRO A 329 -13.97 19.41 10.02
CA PRO A 329 -13.01 19.96 9.04
C PRO A 329 -11.67 19.22 9.01
N SER A 330 -11.36 18.45 10.04
CA SER A 330 -10.14 17.63 10.13
C SER A 330 -10.31 16.22 9.59
N ASN A 331 -11.51 15.85 9.10
CA ASN A 331 -11.77 14.51 8.59
C ASN A 331 -11.08 14.28 7.24
N ALA A 332 -9.98 13.52 7.26
CA ALA A 332 -9.21 13.18 6.06
C ALA A 332 -10.02 12.33 5.06
N GLN A 333 -10.93 11.47 5.52
CA GLN A 333 -11.71 10.60 4.63
C GLN A 333 -12.70 11.40 3.78
N PHE A 334 -13.32 12.44 4.34
CA PHE A 334 -14.17 13.35 3.55
C PHE A 334 -13.34 14.07 2.48
N LYS A 335 -12.17 14.61 2.85
CA LYS A 335 -11.28 15.30 1.90
C LYS A 335 -10.82 14.37 0.78
N LEU A 336 -10.37 13.16 1.11
CA LEU A 336 -9.90 12.17 0.14
C LEU A 336 -11.03 11.75 -0.82
N LEU A 337 -12.23 11.50 -0.31
CA LEU A 337 -13.36 11.10 -1.14
C LEU A 337 -13.88 12.26 -2.01
N LEU A 338 -13.87 13.49 -1.50
CA LEU A 338 -14.15 14.69 -2.28
C LEU A 338 -13.12 14.89 -3.40
N ILE A 339 -11.81 14.79 -3.11
CA ILE A 339 -10.74 14.84 -4.12
C ILE A 339 -11.02 13.83 -5.23
N ARG A 340 -11.29 12.57 -4.87
CA ARG A 340 -11.58 11.50 -5.81
C ARG A 340 -12.80 11.82 -6.67
N THR A 341 -13.88 12.30 -6.06
CA THR A 341 -15.15 12.60 -6.74
C THR A 341 -15.03 13.81 -7.66
N TYR A 342 -14.43 14.92 -7.19
CA TYR A 342 -14.18 16.12 -7.98
C TYR A 342 -13.30 15.83 -9.20
N CYS A 343 -12.17 15.13 -9.01
CA CYS A 343 -11.29 14.73 -10.10
C CYS A 343 -12.00 13.84 -11.13
N THR A 344 -12.90 12.95 -10.68
CA THR A 344 -13.68 12.08 -11.59
C THR A 344 -14.70 12.88 -12.40
N LEU A 345 -15.27 13.95 -11.83
CA LEU A 345 -16.15 14.90 -12.53
C LEU A 345 -15.39 15.91 -13.40
N GLY A 346 -14.05 15.93 -13.34
CA GLY A 346 -13.21 16.86 -14.08
C GLY A 346 -12.95 18.20 -13.40
N ALA A 347 -13.36 18.38 -12.15
CA ALA A 347 -13.08 19.58 -11.36
C ALA A 347 -11.80 19.39 -10.52
N PHE A 348 -10.73 20.11 -10.82
CA PHE A 348 -9.45 19.92 -10.13
C PHE A 348 -9.12 20.98 -9.07
N GLU A 349 -9.54 22.23 -9.27
CA GLU A 349 -9.28 23.33 -8.32
C GLU A 349 -9.72 23.01 -6.87
N PRO A 350 -10.97 22.56 -6.61
CA PRO A 350 -11.37 22.19 -5.25
C PRO A 350 -10.59 20.98 -4.72
N ALA A 351 -10.20 20.03 -5.57
CA ALA A 351 -9.38 18.89 -5.17
C ALA A 351 -7.98 19.34 -4.70
N MET A 352 -7.40 20.35 -5.35
CA MET A 352 -6.12 20.94 -4.95
C MET A 352 -6.20 21.65 -3.60
N GLU A 353 -7.27 22.42 -3.35
CA GLU A 353 -7.49 23.07 -2.06
C GLU A 353 -7.63 22.06 -0.92
N LEU A 354 -8.43 21.01 -1.15
CA LEU A 354 -8.63 19.92 -0.21
C LEU A 354 -7.31 19.18 0.09
N TYR A 355 -6.53 18.86 -0.95
CA TYR A 355 -5.24 18.20 -0.77
C TYR A 355 -4.25 19.08 0.00
N SER A 356 -4.22 20.38 -0.28
CA SER A 356 -3.40 21.34 0.46
C SER A 356 -3.81 21.37 1.94
N SER A 357 -5.11 21.25 2.23
CA SER A 357 -5.63 21.18 3.60
C SER A 357 -5.37 19.85 4.33
N LEU A 358 -4.97 18.78 3.60
CA LEU A 358 -4.49 17.53 4.21
C LEU A 358 -3.07 17.69 4.78
N ASP A 359 -2.33 18.72 4.35
CA ASP A 359 -0.95 19.01 4.76
C ASP A 359 -0.02 17.78 4.55
N ALA A 360 -0.14 17.15 3.37
CA ALA A 360 0.62 15.95 3.02
C ALA A 360 2.13 16.24 2.96
N LYS A 361 2.92 15.50 3.75
CA LYS A 361 4.36 15.69 3.92
C LYS A 361 5.17 14.41 3.73
N HIS A 362 6.42 14.60 3.32
CA HIS A 362 7.44 13.54 3.26
C HIS A 362 6.93 12.28 2.53
N ILE A 363 6.87 11.14 3.22
CA ILE A 363 6.45 9.85 2.67
C ILE A 363 5.05 9.90 2.02
N GLN A 364 4.20 10.82 2.45
CA GLN A 364 2.86 11.00 1.87
C GLN A 364 2.93 11.46 0.41
N HIS A 365 4.01 12.09 -0.03
CA HIS A 365 4.19 12.40 -1.45
C HIS A 365 4.34 11.15 -2.32
N ASP A 366 4.85 10.03 -1.79
CA ASP A 366 4.91 8.76 -2.51
C ASP A 366 3.60 7.98 -2.40
N THR A 367 2.99 7.98 -1.20
CA THR A 367 1.82 7.13 -0.93
C THR A 367 0.50 7.74 -1.38
N ILE A 368 0.28 9.05 -1.25
CA ILE A 368 -0.99 9.72 -1.63
C ILE A 368 -0.82 10.84 -2.66
N GLY A 369 0.43 11.20 -3.03
CA GLY A 369 0.72 12.22 -4.04
C GLY A 369 0.13 11.94 -5.41
N TYR A 370 -0.10 10.66 -5.73
CA TYR A 370 -0.78 10.23 -6.95
C TYR A 370 -2.18 10.82 -7.11
N LEU A 371 -2.86 11.18 -6.01
CA LEU A 371 -4.19 11.81 -6.05
C LEU A 371 -4.17 13.18 -6.73
N LEU A 372 -3.02 13.85 -6.80
CA LEU A 372 -2.84 15.08 -7.57
C LEU A 372 -2.19 14.83 -8.92
N THR A 373 -1.03 14.17 -8.94
CA THR A 373 -0.21 14.08 -10.16
C THR A 373 -0.91 13.30 -11.28
N ARG A 374 -1.81 12.37 -10.92
CA ARG A 374 -2.64 11.62 -11.86
C ARG A 374 -3.64 12.51 -12.60
N PHE A 375 -4.12 13.61 -12.01
CA PHE A 375 -5.24 14.39 -12.54
C PHE A 375 -4.88 15.81 -12.96
N ALA A 376 -3.90 16.44 -12.31
CA ALA A 376 -3.56 17.86 -12.52
C ALA A 376 -3.26 18.21 -13.99
N GLY A 377 -2.26 17.56 -14.59
CA GLY A 377 -1.89 17.79 -15.98
C GLY A 377 -2.98 17.37 -16.97
N PRO A 378 -3.59 16.17 -16.82
CA PRO A 378 -4.67 15.71 -17.70
C PRO A 378 -5.92 16.60 -17.72
N LEU A 379 -6.24 17.27 -16.61
CA LEU A 379 -7.35 18.23 -16.51
C LEU A 379 -6.93 19.66 -16.92
N GLY A 380 -5.72 19.85 -17.44
CA GLY A 380 -5.25 21.14 -17.96
C GLY A 380 -4.67 22.10 -16.92
N HIS A 381 -4.54 21.68 -15.66
CA HIS A 381 -3.98 22.50 -14.58
C HIS A 381 -2.46 22.37 -14.52
N TYR A 382 -1.76 22.84 -15.56
CA TYR A 382 -0.32 22.64 -15.73
C TYR A 382 0.55 23.24 -14.62
N ASN A 383 0.20 24.42 -14.11
CA ASN A 383 0.90 25.04 -12.97
C ASN A 383 0.83 24.15 -11.72
N SER A 384 -0.37 23.65 -11.42
CA SER A 384 -0.60 22.73 -10.31
C SER A 384 0.12 21.40 -10.50
N ALA A 385 0.14 20.89 -11.73
CA ALA A 385 0.86 19.66 -12.08
C ALA A 385 2.37 19.81 -11.85
N SER A 386 2.95 20.93 -12.29
CA SER A 386 4.36 21.27 -12.08
C SER A 386 4.69 21.36 -10.58
N GLN A 387 3.86 22.06 -9.80
CA GLN A 387 4.05 22.17 -8.35
C GLN A 387 3.98 20.82 -7.64
N ALA A 388 3.00 19.98 -7.99
CA ALA A 388 2.86 18.64 -7.43
C ALA A 388 4.06 17.74 -7.76
N CYS A 389 4.52 17.74 -9.02
CA CYS A 389 5.71 16.99 -9.43
C CYS A 389 6.96 17.49 -8.69
N ASN A 390 7.16 18.81 -8.57
CA ASN A 390 8.29 19.39 -7.86
C ASN A 390 8.27 19.07 -6.36
N ALA A 391 7.10 19.01 -5.72
CA ALA A 391 6.97 18.60 -4.34
C ALA A 391 7.41 17.14 -4.14
N ALA A 392 6.93 16.23 -5.01
CA ALA A 392 7.30 14.82 -4.97
C ALA A 392 8.80 14.60 -5.25
N LEU A 393 9.35 15.23 -6.30
CA LEU A 393 10.77 15.11 -6.65
C LEU A 393 11.69 15.61 -5.53
N ARG A 394 11.34 16.72 -4.86
CA ARG A 394 12.10 17.21 -3.70
C ARG A 394 12.13 16.17 -2.57
N PHE A 395 11.02 15.49 -2.31
CA PHE A 395 10.98 14.42 -1.32
C PHE A 395 11.91 13.26 -1.70
N PHE A 396 11.81 12.73 -2.93
CA PHE A 396 12.64 11.59 -3.35
C PHE A 396 14.14 11.90 -3.32
N HIS A 397 14.55 13.07 -3.81
CA HIS A 397 15.96 13.48 -3.80
C HIS A 397 16.49 13.71 -2.39
N SER A 398 15.71 14.35 -1.50
CA SER A 398 16.11 14.50 -0.10
C SER A 398 16.24 13.14 0.59
N ASN A 399 15.29 12.23 0.37
CA ASN A 399 15.31 10.89 0.98
C ASN A 399 16.56 10.09 0.59
N GLN A 400 17.01 10.15 -0.66
CA GLN A 400 18.24 9.46 -1.11
C GLN A 400 19.46 9.84 -0.26
N LYS A 401 19.56 11.11 0.13
CA LYS A 401 20.62 11.63 0.99
C LYS A 401 20.38 11.23 2.46
N ASP A 402 19.18 11.51 2.97
CA ASP A 402 18.86 11.40 4.39
C ASP A 402 18.88 9.95 4.89
N THR A 403 18.28 9.00 4.14
CA THR A 403 18.26 7.58 4.57
C THR A 403 19.67 7.00 4.71
N SER A 404 20.60 7.43 3.86
CA SER A 404 22.00 6.97 3.94
C SER A 404 22.68 7.43 5.24
N GLU A 405 22.34 8.62 5.75
CA GLU A 405 22.84 9.10 7.04
C GLU A 405 22.20 8.35 8.21
N TYR A 406 20.90 8.09 8.17
CA TYR A 406 20.20 7.36 9.24
C TYR A 406 20.67 5.90 9.36
N ILE A 407 21.04 5.24 8.27
CA ILE A 407 21.69 3.92 8.31
C ILE A 407 23.00 3.98 9.10
N ILE A 408 23.82 5.03 8.91
CA ILE A 408 25.07 5.21 9.66
C ILE A 408 24.77 5.46 11.15
N GLN A 409 23.74 6.25 11.46
CA GLN A 409 23.33 6.53 12.84
C GLN A 409 22.80 5.29 13.57
N ALA A 410 22.10 4.38 12.88
CA ALA A 410 21.60 3.14 13.47
C ALA A 410 22.73 2.27 14.06
N TYR A 411 23.89 2.19 13.39
CA TYR A 411 25.08 1.54 13.96
C TYR A 411 25.56 2.22 15.25
N LYS A 412 25.54 3.56 15.31
CA LYS A 412 26.03 4.33 16.47
C LYS A 412 25.13 4.17 17.70
N TYR A 413 23.82 4.07 17.49
CA TYR A 413 22.83 3.93 18.56
C TYR A 413 22.49 2.48 18.91
N GLY A 414 23.05 1.50 18.21
CA GLY A 414 22.79 0.09 18.46
C GLY A 414 21.45 -0.42 17.92
N ALA A 415 20.78 0.32 17.04
CA ALA A 415 19.51 -0.10 16.42
C ALA A 415 19.75 -1.08 15.26
N PHE A 416 20.32 -2.25 15.57
CA PHE A 416 20.79 -3.19 14.55
C PHE A 416 19.65 -3.81 13.72
N GLU A 417 18.53 -4.11 14.37
CA GLU A 417 17.32 -4.65 13.73
C GLU A 417 16.77 -3.72 12.63
N LYS A 418 16.95 -2.40 12.79
CA LYS A 418 16.42 -1.40 11.85
C LYS A 418 17.29 -1.16 10.62
N ILE A 419 18.54 -1.61 10.61
CA ILE A 419 19.46 -1.40 9.48
C ILE A 419 18.97 -2.10 8.20
N PRO A 420 18.57 -3.40 8.23
CA PRO A 420 17.94 -4.04 7.08
C PRO A 420 16.69 -3.29 6.62
N GLU A 421 15.81 -2.91 7.55
CA GLU A 421 14.57 -2.17 7.24
C GLU A 421 14.86 -0.85 6.53
N PHE A 422 15.87 -0.07 6.97
CA PHE A 422 16.25 1.18 6.31
C PHE A 422 16.80 0.98 4.90
N ILE A 423 17.54 -0.09 4.65
CA ILE A 423 18.06 -0.41 3.32
C ILE A 423 16.92 -0.83 2.39
N ASP A 424 16.01 -1.67 2.88
CA ASP A 424 14.82 -2.09 2.13
C ASP A 424 13.92 -0.89 1.82
N PHE A 425 13.70 0.00 2.80
CA PHE A 425 12.96 1.24 2.61
C PHE A 425 13.61 2.15 1.56
N ARG A 426 14.93 2.35 1.62
CA ARG A 426 15.67 3.14 0.62
C ARG A 426 15.52 2.55 -0.79
N ASN A 427 15.71 1.25 -0.93
CA ASN A 427 15.62 0.56 -2.21
C ASN A 427 14.19 0.60 -2.77
N ARG A 428 13.19 0.46 -1.89
CA ARG A 428 11.75 0.58 -2.22
C ARG A 428 11.39 1.97 -2.72
N LEU A 429 11.91 3.04 -2.11
CA LEU A 429 11.67 4.41 -2.56
C LEU A 429 12.42 4.74 -3.86
N ASN A 430 13.67 4.30 -4.02
CA ASN A 430 14.43 4.50 -5.25
C ASN A 430 13.80 3.79 -6.45
N SER A 431 13.10 2.69 -6.19
CA SER A 431 12.38 1.92 -7.21
C SER A 431 10.88 2.28 -7.27
N SER A 432 10.46 3.41 -6.68
CA SER A 432 9.04 3.80 -6.67
C SER A 432 8.51 4.05 -8.09
N LEU A 433 7.36 3.44 -8.39
CA LEU A 433 6.54 3.74 -9.57
C LEU A 433 6.20 5.22 -9.64
N HIS A 434 5.78 5.80 -8.51
CA HIS A 434 5.39 7.21 -8.46
C HIS A 434 6.59 8.11 -8.74
N PHE A 435 7.79 7.77 -8.26
CA PHE A 435 9.01 8.52 -8.56
C PHE A 435 9.29 8.56 -10.07
N ALA A 436 9.22 7.41 -10.74
CA ALA A 436 9.41 7.33 -12.18
C ALA A 436 8.33 8.11 -12.96
N GLN A 437 7.08 8.06 -12.51
CA GLN A 437 5.97 8.83 -13.08
C GLN A 437 6.19 10.35 -12.95
N VAL A 438 6.47 10.85 -11.75
CA VAL A 438 6.62 12.31 -11.55
C VAL A 438 7.85 12.86 -12.25
N ARG A 439 8.94 12.09 -12.36
CA ARG A 439 10.12 12.48 -13.14
C ARG A 439 9.78 12.61 -14.62
N THR A 440 9.16 11.59 -15.19
CA THR A 440 8.76 11.55 -16.61
C THR A 440 7.77 12.66 -16.94
N GLU A 441 6.73 12.83 -16.14
CA GLU A 441 5.72 13.87 -16.36
C GLU A 441 6.27 15.28 -16.11
N ARG A 442 7.21 15.46 -15.17
CA ARG A 442 7.86 16.77 -14.98
C ARG A 442 8.64 17.18 -16.22
N MET A 443 9.47 16.28 -16.76
CA MET A 443 10.26 16.53 -17.97
C MET A 443 9.36 16.78 -19.19
N LEU A 444 8.28 16.01 -19.36
CA LEU A 444 7.32 16.21 -20.43
C LEU A 444 6.55 17.53 -20.29
N LEU A 445 6.22 17.97 -19.06
CA LEU A 445 5.60 19.27 -18.82
C LEU A 445 6.55 20.41 -19.15
N ASP A 446 7.84 20.32 -18.82
CA ASP A 446 8.81 21.35 -19.15
C ASP A 446 9.01 21.47 -20.65
N LEU A 447 9.11 20.33 -21.36
CA LEU A 447 9.13 20.35 -22.83
C LEU A 447 7.86 20.96 -23.41
N LEU A 448 6.68 20.62 -22.90
CA LEU A 448 5.41 21.14 -23.42
C LEU A 448 5.26 22.65 -23.20
N LEU A 449 5.72 23.17 -22.06
CA LEU A 449 5.48 24.55 -21.66
C LEU A 449 6.61 25.51 -22.07
N GLU A 450 7.83 25.02 -22.27
CA GLU A 450 9.01 25.87 -22.47
C GLU A 450 9.73 25.61 -23.79
N ALA A 451 9.76 24.36 -24.29
CA ALA A 451 10.51 24.03 -25.50
C ALA A 451 9.85 24.62 -26.75
N HIS A 452 10.66 25.25 -27.59
CA HIS A 452 10.26 26.08 -28.73
C HIS A 452 9.34 27.26 -28.40
N ILE A 453 9.19 27.61 -27.12
CA ILE A 453 8.43 28.77 -26.64
C ILE A 453 9.40 29.79 -26.04
N SER A 454 10.11 29.41 -24.98
CA SER A 454 11.08 30.24 -24.26
C SER A 454 12.53 29.81 -24.49
N SER A 455 12.76 28.55 -24.85
CA SER A 455 14.08 27.98 -25.17
C SER A 455 13.96 27.03 -26.37
N SER A 456 15.06 26.74 -27.06
CA SER A 456 15.04 25.72 -28.12
C SER A 456 14.87 24.33 -27.51
N LEU A 457 14.26 23.38 -28.23
CA LEU A 457 14.16 22.00 -27.74
C LEU A 457 15.54 21.40 -27.42
N GLU A 458 16.56 21.73 -28.20
CA GLU A 458 17.92 21.27 -27.95
C GLU A 458 18.47 21.79 -26.61
N ASP A 459 18.24 23.07 -26.29
CA ASP A 459 18.66 23.65 -25.01
C ASP A 459 17.89 23.06 -23.83
N SER A 460 16.57 22.87 -23.97
CA SER A 460 15.75 22.23 -22.93
C SER A 460 16.17 20.78 -22.68
N VAL A 461 16.45 20.02 -23.74
CA VAL A 461 16.93 18.63 -23.64
C VAL A 461 18.30 18.57 -22.95
N LYS A 462 19.23 19.46 -23.33
CA LYS A 462 20.56 19.54 -22.71
C LYS A 462 20.49 19.92 -21.23
N SER A 463 19.63 20.86 -20.85
CA SER A 463 19.51 21.30 -19.45
C SER A 463 18.95 20.21 -18.53
N MET A 464 18.13 19.31 -19.06
CA MET A 464 17.59 18.15 -18.35
C MET A 464 18.49 16.91 -18.42
N CYS A 465 19.65 16.98 -19.09
CA CYS A 465 20.56 15.85 -19.30
C CYS A 465 19.89 14.61 -19.93
N LEU A 466 18.96 14.81 -20.87
CA LEU A 466 18.23 13.72 -21.50
C LEU A 466 19.04 13.09 -22.64
N ILE A 467 19.15 11.77 -22.64
CA ILE A 467 19.83 10.98 -23.67
C ILE A 467 18.83 9.93 -24.19
N PRO A 468 18.56 9.85 -25.51
CA PRO A 468 17.57 8.93 -26.06
C PRO A 468 17.88 7.45 -25.78
N GLU A 469 19.16 7.07 -25.74
CA GLU A 469 19.61 5.69 -25.51
C GLU A 469 19.47 5.25 -24.04
N GLU A 470 19.56 6.19 -23.10
CA GLU A 470 19.59 5.89 -21.67
C GLU A 470 18.17 5.88 -21.07
N ASP A 471 17.94 4.91 -20.18
CA ASP A 471 16.71 4.80 -19.40
C ASP A 471 17.07 4.43 -17.97
N ASP A 472 16.83 5.37 -17.07
CA ASP A 472 17.14 5.27 -15.65
C ASP A 472 15.92 4.82 -14.83
N ILE A 473 14.85 4.32 -15.48
CA ILE A 473 13.72 3.69 -14.81
C ILE A 473 14.05 2.22 -14.49
N PRO A 474 13.95 1.78 -13.22
CA PRO A 474 14.24 0.40 -12.83
C PRO A 474 13.09 -0.55 -13.18
N TRP A 475 12.80 -0.75 -14.47
CA TRP A 475 11.62 -1.47 -14.99
C TRP A 475 11.36 -2.84 -14.37
N LYS A 476 12.40 -3.56 -13.92
CA LYS A 476 12.30 -4.88 -13.32
C LYS A 476 11.92 -4.84 -11.83
N ASP A 477 12.36 -3.80 -11.13
CA ASP A 477 12.25 -3.70 -9.66
C ASP A 477 11.24 -2.63 -9.21
N LEU A 478 10.48 -2.06 -10.15
CA LEU A 478 9.44 -1.06 -9.87
C LEU A 478 8.51 -1.50 -8.73
N ARG A 479 8.33 -0.62 -7.75
CA ARG A 479 7.48 -0.80 -6.58
C ARG A 479 6.32 0.18 -6.61
N ASP A 480 5.10 -0.35 -6.56
CA ASP A 480 3.92 0.46 -6.31
C ASP A 480 3.81 0.73 -4.81
N ASN A 481 4.11 1.97 -4.42
CA ASN A 481 4.02 2.41 -3.02
C ASN A 481 2.76 3.24 -2.76
N ARG A 482 1.89 3.40 -3.76
CA ARG A 482 0.63 4.13 -3.61
C ARG A 482 -0.20 3.45 -2.52
N ASP A 483 -0.75 4.24 -1.61
CA ASP A 483 -1.73 3.74 -0.66
C ASP A 483 -3.09 3.65 -1.37
N LEU A 484 -3.35 2.44 -1.89
CA LEU A 484 -4.61 2.08 -2.54
C LEU A 484 -5.70 1.68 -1.53
N THR A 485 -5.40 1.80 -0.23
CA THR A 485 -6.29 1.49 0.90
C THR A 485 -6.57 2.70 1.80
N VAL A 486 -6.10 3.88 1.40
CA VAL A 486 -6.23 5.13 2.17
C VAL A 486 -7.69 5.54 2.37
N LEU A 487 -8.55 5.25 1.38
CA LEU A 487 -9.99 5.41 1.48
C LEU A 487 -10.57 4.22 2.23
N PHE A 488 -11.29 4.50 3.31
CA PHE A 488 -11.97 3.44 4.06
C PHE A 488 -12.99 2.74 3.16
N SER A 489 -12.91 1.42 3.09
CA SER A 489 -13.91 0.59 2.44
C SER A 489 -14.45 -0.43 3.44
N TRP A 490 -15.78 -0.47 3.49
CA TRP A 490 -16.58 -1.46 4.20
C TRP A 490 -17.22 -2.45 3.23
N ASP A 491 -16.85 -2.43 1.95
CA ASP A 491 -17.46 -3.27 0.91
C ASP A 491 -17.20 -4.74 1.17
N ALA A 492 -18.07 -5.60 0.62
CA ALA A 492 -17.96 -7.02 0.87
C ALA A 492 -16.67 -7.61 0.27
N PRO A 493 -15.99 -8.54 0.97
CA PRO A 493 -14.79 -9.18 0.42
C PRO A 493 -15.11 -10.06 -0.81
N ASN A 494 -16.40 -10.30 -1.11
CA ASN A 494 -16.83 -11.12 -2.25
C ASN A 494 -17.35 -10.25 -3.40
N GLY A 495 -16.40 -9.74 -4.18
CA GLY A 495 -16.62 -9.01 -5.42
C GLY A 495 -15.31 -8.62 -6.09
N HIS A 496 -14.48 -9.62 -6.43
CA HIS A 496 -13.22 -9.52 -7.18
C HIS A 496 -12.00 -9.00 -6.40
N HIS A 497 -11.06 -9.91 -6.13
CA HIS A 497 -9.61 -9.72 -6.10
C HIS A 497 -9.10 -8.30 -5.76
N THR A 498 -9.13 -7.87 -4.50
CA THR A 498 -8.43 -6.63 -4.10
C THR A 498 -6.93 -6.73 -4.42
N GLU A 499 -6.32 -7.92 -4.21
CA GLU A 499 -4.94 -8.21 -4.65
C GLU A 499 -4.79 -8.22 -6.17
N GLY A 500 -5.78 -8.74 -6.91
CA GLY A 500 -5.76 -8.75 -8.37
C GLY A 500 -5.89 -7.35 -8.97
N TYR A 501 -6.73 -6.48 -8.39
CA TYR A 501 -6.86 -5.10 -8.87
C TYR A 501 -5.60 -4.28 -8.67
N ASN A 502 -4.89 -4.47 -7.55
CA ASN A 502 -3.60 -3.82 -7.33
C ASN A 502 -2.56 -4.28 -8.37
N GLN A 503 -2.51 -5.58 -8.65
CA GLN A 503 -1.63 -6.13 -9.69
C GLN A 503 -1.99 -5.63 -11.10
N LEU A 504 -3.29 -5.60 -11.44
CA LEU A 504 -3.78 -5.08 -12.71
C LEU A 504 -3.53 -3.58 -12.84
N SER A 505 -3.70 -2.80 -11.76
CA SER A 505 -3.38 -1.37 -11.75
C SER A 505 -1.88 -1.15 -11.97
N LEU A 506 -1.01 -1.92 -11.32
CA LEU A 506 0.42 -1.85 -11.58
C LEU A 506 0.77 -2.23 -13.03
N GLU A 507 0.14 -3.26 -13.60
CA GLU A 507 0.31 -3.61 -15.03
C GLU A 507 -0.08 -2.43 -15.93
N GLU A 508 -1.25 -1.83 -15.69
CA GLU A 508 -1.74 -0.67 -16.46
C GLU A 508 -0.80 0.54 -16.34
N GLU A 509 -0.40 0.90 -15.13
CA GLU A 509 0.48 2.03 -14.86
C GLU A 509 1.88 1.83 -15.45
N ARG A 510 2.39 0.60 -15.49
CA ARG A 510 3.67 0.30 -16.16
C ARG A 510 3.57 0.46 -17.67
N ILE A 511 2.50 -0.01 -18.28
CA ILE A 511 2.26 0.19 -19.72
C ILE A 511 2.16 1.69 -20.02
N TRP A 512 1.36 2.42 -19.25
CA TRP A 512 1.19 3.86 -19.43
C TRP A 512 2.51 4.62 -19.22
N LEU A 513 3.26 4.33 -18.15
CA LEU A 513 4.57 4.93 -17.89
C LEU A 513 5.55 4.64 -19.03
N LEU A 514 5.56 3.42 -19.59
CA LEU A 514 6.43 3.06 -20.70
C LEU A 514 6.10 3.85 -21.96
N ILE A 515 4.82 4.02 -22.30
CA ILE A 515 4.38 4.89 -23.40
C ILE A 515 4.89 6.33 -23.18
N ARG A 516 4.79 6.85 -21.96
CA ARG A 516 5.21 8.22 -21.62
C ARG A 516 6.72 8.39 -21.66
N SER A 517 7.48 7.43 -21.11
CA SER A 517 8.95 7.42 -21.17
C SER A 517 9.45 7.32 -22.62
N LEU A 518 8.87 6.42 -23.43
CA LEU A 518 9.22 6.29 -24.85
C LEU A 518 8.89 7.57 -25.62
N THR A 519 7.77 8.22 -25.31
CA THR A 519 7.42 9.52 -25.90
C THR A 519 8.49 10.57 -25.57
N LEU A 520 8.92 10.67 -24.30
CA LEU A 520 9.97 11.59 -23.87
C LEU A 520 11.30 11.32 -24.60
N ARG A 521 11.70 10.05 -24.70
CA ARG A 521 12.95 9.63 -25.37
C ARG A 521 12.90 9.85 -26.88
N LEU A 522 11.75 9.61 -27.52
CA LEU A 522 11.54 9.91 -28.94
C LEU A 522 11.65 11.41 -29.23
N VAL A 523 11.00 12.26 -28.40
CA VAL A 523 11.12 13.73 -28.51
C VAL A 523 12.56 14.18 -28.30
N THR A 524 13.26 13.61 -27.32
CA THR A 524 14.69 13.85 -27.09
C THR A 524 15.52 13.47 -28.33
N GLY A 525 15.20 12.34 -28.96
CA GLY A 525 15.87 11.83 -30.16
C GLY A 525 15.86 12.81 -31.33
N LEU A 526 14.81 13.63 -31.45
CA LEU A 526 14.71 14.66 -32.51
C LEU A 526 15.90 15.62 -32.51
N THR A 527 16.40 15.98 -31.33
CA THR A 527 17.56 16.90 -31.19
C THR A 527 18.85 16.31 -31.74
N THR A 528 18.97 14.98 -31.76
CA THR A 528 20.18 14.28 -32.20
C THR A 528 20.27 14.17 -33.72
N LEU A 529 19.14 14.33 -34.43
CA LEU A 529 19.03 14.14 -35.88
C LEU A 529 19.49 15.36 -36.71
N ASN A 530 19.68 16.52 -36.09
CA ASN A 530 20.02 17.79 -36.79
C ASN A 530 21.48 17.90 -37.27
N HIS A 531 22.36 16.95 -36.92
CA HIS A 531 23.75 16.97 -37.36
C HIS A 531 23.98 16.02 -38.54
N THR A 532 23.91 16.55 -39.75
CA THR A 532 24.55 15.96 -40.91
C THR A 532 26.06 15.94 -40.66
N GLU A 533 26.63 14.77 -40.39
CA GLU A 533 28.08 14.62 -40.55
C GLU A 533 28.43 14.90 -42.02
N PRO A 534 29.45 15.72 -42.31
CA PRO A 534 29.87 15.97 -43.68
C PRO A 534 30.26 14.65 -44.34
N LYS A 535 29.75 14.41 -45.57
CA LYS A 535 29.90 13.22 -46.42
C LYS A 535 31.36 12.76 -46.75
N ASN A 536 32.37 13.21 -46.02
CA ASN A 536 33.79 12.91 -46.30
C ASN A 536 34.44 11.89 -45.34
N SER A 537 33.70 11.22 -44.46
CA SER A 537 34.24 10.19 -43.56
C SER A 537 33.78 8.77 -43.92
N GLU A 538 33.92 8.35 -45.19
CA GLU A 538 33.78 6.93 -45.58
C GLU A 538 34.90 6.01 -45.01
N LYS A 539 35.65 6.44 -44.00
CA LYS A 539 36.69 5.63 -43.35
C LYS A 539 36.70 5.83 -41.83
N ALA A 540 35.64 5.36 -41.17
CA ALA A 540 35.70 5.02 -39.75
C ALA A 540 34.67 3.92 -39.44
N THR A 541 34.82 2.76 -40.05
CA THR A 541 34.28 1.52 -39.48
C THR A 541 35.14 1.13 -38.27
N GLU A 542 34.92 1.77 -37.13
CA GLU A 542 35.42 1.27 -35.84
C GLU A 542 34.32 1.39 -34.77
N ASN A 543 33.87 0.22 -34.30
CA ASN A 543 33.22 -0.06 -33.02
C ASN A 543 31.76 0.40 -32.81
N GLY A 544 30.79 -0.40 -33.30
CA GLY A 544 29.58 -0.76 -32.54
C GLY A 544 28.58 0.32 -32.10
N VAL A 545 28.73 1.58 -32.51
CA VAL A 545 27.76 2.64 -32.21
C VAL A 545 26.61 2.57 -33.22
N SER A 546 25.41 2.24 -32.74
CA SER A 546 24.16 2.34 -33.50
C SER A 546 24.04 3.75 -34.09
N SER A 547 23.61 3.89 -35.36
CA SER A 547 23.37 5.22 -35.93
C SER A 547 22.31 5.96 -35.11
N LYS A 548 22.40 7.29 -34.99
CA LYS A 548 21.45 8.10 -34.20
C LYS A 548 20.00 7.90 -34.65
N ILE A 549 19.77 7.73 -35.95
CA ILE A 549 18.45 7.41 -36.48
C ILE A 549 17.99 5.99 -36.13
N ASP A 550 18.92 5.04 -36.00
CA ASP A 550 18.60 3.66 -35.63
C ASP A 550 18.14 3.57 -34.17
N THR A 551 18.67 4.43 -33.28
CA THR A 551 18.12 4.61 -31.92
C THR A 551 16.66 5.06 -32.00
N VAL A 552 16.36 6.11 -32.77
CA VAL A 552 14.98 6.64 -32.90
C VAL A 552 14.02 5.60 -33.48
N ARG A 553 14.44 4.84 -34.50
CA ARG A 553 13.66 3.74 -35.08
C ARG A 553 13.39 2.63 -34.07
N THR A 554 14.40 2.25 -33.28
CA THR A 554 14.26 1.24 -32.23
C THR A 554 13.26 1.69 -31.16
N LEU A 555 13.34 2.96 -30.74
CA LEU A 555 12.38 3.53 -29.79
C LEU A 555 10.96 3.59 -30.36
N LEU A 556 10.82 3.92 -31.65
CA LEU A 556 9.52 3.96 -32.32
C LEU A 556 8.90 2.55 -32.39
N GLN A 557 9.69 1.54 -32.72
CA GLN A 557 9.24 0.15 -32.68
C GLN A 557 8.79 -0.26 -31.28
N GLN A 558 9.58 0.05 -30.24
CA GLN A 558 9.20 -0.24 -28.84
C GLN A 558 7.91 0.50 -28.44
N TYR A 559 7.73 1.73 -28.91
CA TYR A 559 6.52 2.52 -28.67
C TYR A 559 5.29 1.85 -29.29
N GLU A 560 5.40 1.41 -30.55
CA GLU A 560 4.33 0.69 -31.25
C GLU A 560 3.96 -0.62 -30.56
N GLU A 561 4.96 -1.44 -30.21
CA GLU A 561 4.77 -2.69 -29.48
C GLU A 561 4.09 -2.47 -28.12
N THR A 562 4.48 -1.40 -27.41
CA THR A 562 3.88 -1.03 -26.12
C THR A 562 2.44 -0.55 -26.29
N VAL A 563 2.15 0.27 -27.31
CA VAL A 563 0.79 0.72 -27.62
C VAL A 563 -0.12 -0.48 -27.93
N ASP A 564 0.37 -1.47 -28.70
CA ASP A 564 -0.38 -2.68 -28.99
C ASP A 564 -0.58 -3.57 -27.76
N SER A 565 0.41 -3.64 -26.86
CA SER A 565 0.22 -4.26 -25.54
C SER A 565 -0.88 -3.54 -24.74
N GLY A 566 -0.91 -2.21 -24.78
CA GLY A 566 -1.94 -1.40 -24.14
C GLY A 566 -3.34 -1.62 -24.71
N LYS A 567 -3.47 -1.82 -26.03
CA LYS A 567 -4.74 -2.21 -26.67
C LYS A 567 -5.23 -3.56 -26.15
N ARG A 568 -4.35 -4.59 -26.14
CA ARG A 568 -4.68 -5.92 -25.59
C ARG A 568 -5.07 -5.86 -24.12
N PHE A 569 -4.43 -5.00 -23.33
CA PHE A 569 -4.82 -4.78 -21.93
C PHE A 569 -6.22 -4.15 -21.85
N SER A 570 -6.49 -3.11 -22.65
CA SER A 570 -7.77 -2.40 -22.66
C SER A 570 -8.95 -3.27 -23.12
N GLU A 571 -8.71 -4.24 -24.02
CA GLU A 571 -9.68 -5.25 -24.44
C GLU A 571 -10.21 -6.12 -23.29
N ARG A 572 -9.48 -6.22 -22.18
CA ARG A 572 -9.92 -6.94 -20.97
C ARG A 572 -11.08 -6.22 -20.25
N ASN A 573 -11.39 -4.97 -20.60
CA ASN A 573 -12.52 -4.19 -20.06
C ASN A 573 -12.59 -4.18 -18.51
N ILE A 574 -11.43 -4.04 -17.86
CA ILE A 574 -11.32 -4.06 -16.40
C ILE A 574 -12.06 -2.86 -15.81
N LYS A 575 -12.89 -3.10 -14.80
CA LYS A 575 -13.59 -2.06 -14.05
C LYS A 575 -13.08 -2.06 -12.61
N TYR A 576 -12.27 -1.06 -12.27
CA TYR A 576 -11.79 -0.90 -10.89
C TYR A 576 -12.92 -0.42 -9.97
N PRO A 577 -12.96 -0.87 -8.70
CA PRO A 577 -13.81 -0.28 -7.69
C PRO A 577 -13.52 1.23 -7.54
N PHE A 578 -14.55 2.03 -7.25
CA PHE A 578 -14.38 3.49 -7.17
C PHE A 578 -13.39 3.92 -6.07
N LEU A 579 -13.44 3.25 -4.92
CA LEU A 579 -12.52 3.42 -3.79
C LEU A 579 -11.17 2.71 -3.98
N GLY A 580 -11.04 1.91 -5.05
CA GLY A 580 -9.81 1.23 -5.41
C GLY A 580 -8.88 2.09 -6.28
N PRO A 581 -7.91 1.46 -6.98
CA PRO A 581 -6.96 2.20 -7.79
C PRO A 581 -7.64 3.04 -8.88
N PRO A 582 -7.23 4.31 -9.11
CA PRO A 582 -7.59 5.03 -10.33
C PRO A 582 -7.15 4.24 -11.56
N ALA A 583 -8.05 4.10 -12.54
CA ALA A 583 -7.63 3.72 -13.88
C ALA A 583 -6.61 4.73 -14.42
N SER A 584 -5.69 4.31 -15.28
CA SER A 584 -4.74 5.20 -15.95
C SER A 584 -5.41 5.97 -17.11
N ARG A 585 -4.64 6.76 -17.88
CA ARG A 585 -5.16 7.42 -19.10
C ARG A 585 -5.10 6.53 -20.33
N LEU A 586 -4.57 5.32 -20.20
CA LEU A 586 -4.30 4.42 -21.31
C LEU A 586 -5.52 4.25 -22.22
N SER A 587 -6.66 3.86 -21.65
CA SER A 587 -7.90 3.68 -22.43
C SER A 587 -8.35 4.96 -23.14
N GLY A 588 -8.28 6.12 -22.47
CA GLY A 588 -8.60 7.41 -23.07
C GLY A 588 -7.65 7.80 -24.20
N PHE A 589 -6.35 7.54 -24.04
CA PHE A 589 -5.31 7.80 -25.03
C PHE A 589 -5.45 6.92 -26.29
N LEU A 590 -5.86 5.67 -26.11
CA LEU A 590 -6.09 4.73 -27.21
C LEU A 590 -7.36 5.07 -27.99
N SER A 591 -8.44 5.46 -27.29
CA SER A 591 -9.74 5.77 -27.89
C SER A 591 -9.82 7.14 -28.56
N SER A 592 -9.02 8.12 -28.14
CA SER A 592 -9.05 9.47 -28.70
C SER A 592 -8.32 9.62 -30.06
N GLY A 593 -7.63 8.59 -30.53
CA GLY A 593 -6.78 8.64 -31.73
C GLY A 593 -5.43 9.35 -31.51
N CYS A 594 -5.12 9.82 -30.30
CA CYS A 594 -3.86 10.50 -29.99
C CYS A 594 -2.63 9.60 -30.23
N CYS A 595 -2.73 8.31 -29.91
CA CYS A 595 -1.63 7.36 -30.14
C CYS A 595 -1.25 7.24 -31.62
N GLN A 596 -2.26 7.16 -32.50
CA GLN A 596 -2.04 7.06 -33.95
C GLN A 596 -1.43 8.36 -34.49
N CYS A 597 -1.91 9.52 -34.03
CA CYS A 597 -1.36 10.82 -34.40
C CYS A 597 0.12 10.97 -34.01
N GLN A 598 0.49 10.55 -32.79
CA GLN A 598 1.89 10.56 -32.34
C GLN A 598 2.75 9.60 -33.17
N LYS A 599 2.27 8.38 -33.42
CA LYS A 599 2.95 7.39 -34.26
C LYS A 599 3.24 7.96 -35.66
N GLU A 600 2.23 8.49 -36.33
CA GLU A 600 2.36 9.06 -37.68
C GLU A 600 3.33 10.25 -37.69
N THR A 601 3.32 11.07 -36.63
CA THR A 601 4.26 12.19 -36.50
C THR A 601 5.71 11.70 -36.40
N PHE A 602 5.99 10.70 -35.57
CA PHE A 602 7.35 10.14 -35.46
C PHE A 602 7.77 9.37 -36.71
N GLN A 603 6.84 8.71 -37.40
CA GLN A 603 7.12 8.07 -38.69
C GLN A 603 7.49 9.13 -39.74
N LEU A 604 6.79 10.25 -39.80
CA LEU A 604 7.11 11.36 -40.69
C LEU A 604 8.53 11.91 -40.44
N VAL A 605 8.96 12.01 -39.18
CA VAL A 605 10.34 12.40 -38.85
C VAL A 605 11.34 11.41 -39.46
N ASN A 606 11.10 10.11 -39.34
CA ASN A 606 11.97 9.10 -39.94
C ASN A 606 12.01 9.22 -41.47
N ASP A 607 10.87 9.45 -42.12
CA ASP A 607 10.78 9.57 -43.57
C ASP A 607 11.49 10.84 -44.07
N ILE A 608 11.37 11.96 -43.33
CA ILE A 608 12.11 13.20 -43.62
C ILE A 608 13.62 12.99 -43.50
N TYR A 609 14.07 12.27 -42.47
CA TYR A 609 15.50 11.96 -42.31
C TYR A 609 16.03 11.08 -43.46
N GLN A 610 15.24 10.10 -43.92
CA GLN A 610 15.57 9.30 -45.10
C GLN A 610 15.65 10.17 -46.37
N LEU A 611 14.71 11.10 -46.54
CA LEU A 611 14.72 12.03 -47.67
C LEU A 611 15.97 12.94 -47.64
N ASP A 612 16.34 13.46 -46.47
CA ASP A 612 17.52 14.30 -46.29
C ASP A 612 18.83 13.55 -46.60
N SER A 613 18.96 12.32 -46.08
CA SER A 613 20.13 11.46 -46.31
C SER A 613 20.28 11.03 -47.78
N CYS A 614 19.19 10.68 -48.45
CA CYS A 614 19.17 10.33 -49.88
C CYS A 614 19.33 11.55 -50.81
N GLY A 615 18.89 12.73 -50.37
CA GLY A 615 18.80 13.95 -51.17
C GLY A 615 17.59 13.96 -52.12
N ILE A 616 17.09 15.17 -52.43
CA ILE A 616 15.87 15.37 -53.26
C ILE A 616 16.13 15.06 -54.76
N GLY A 617 17.35 14.66 -55.13
CA GLY A 617 17.81 14.55 -56.50
C GLY A 617 17.96 13.13 -57.02
N THR A 618 16.91 12.29 -57.00
CA THR A 618 16.64 11.19 -57.96
C THR A 618 15.41 10.37 -57.54
N ASN A 619 14.22 10.83 -57.92
CA ASN A 619 13.04 9.97 -58.12
C ASN A 619 12.53 10.10 -59.58
N ASN A 620 13.47 10.20 -60.52
CA ASN A 620 13.20 10.11 -61.96
C ASN A 620 13.68 8.76 -62.49
N ALA A 621 12.82 7.76 -62.39
CA ALA A 621 12.80 6.51 -63.16
C ALA A 621 11.51 5.79 -62.76
N THR A 622 10.56 5.37 -63.58
CA THR A 622 10.42 5.22 -65.03
C THR A 622 8.92 5.01 -65.23
N HIS A 623 8.24 5.82 -66.06
CA HIS A 623 6.90 5.49 -66.56
C HIS A 623 6.98 4.57 -67.76
#